data_AF-A0A4Q3IKT3-F1
#
_entry.id   AF-A0A4Q3IKT3-F1
#
_cell.length_a   1.000
_cell.length_b   1.000
_cell.length_c   1.000
_cell.angle_alpha   90.00
_cell.angle_beta   90.00
_cell.angle_gamma   90.00
#
_symmetry.space_group_name_H-M   'P 1'
#
loop_
_entity.id
_entity.type
_entity.pdbx_description
1 polymer ?
#
loop_
_entity_poly.entity_id
_entity_poly.type
_entity_poly.pdbx_seq_one_letter_code
_entity_poly.pdbx_strand_id
1 'polypeptide(L)' 'MLSVRNLQSAYGASQVLFDVDLDIGDGEVVTLLGRNGMGKTTTVR' A
#
# COMPACT_ATOMS: atom_id res chain seq x y z
N MET A 1 0.38 10.15 -12.92
CA MET A 1 0.61 8.69 -12.93
C MET A 1 1.43 8.36 -11.70
N LEU A 2 0.94 7.45 -10.85
CA LEU A 2 1.69 6.91 -9.71
C LEU A 2 2.10 5.48 -10.04
N SER A 3 3.36 5.14 -9.78
CA SER A 3 3.87 3.77 -9.89
C SER A 3 4.77 3.49 -8.69
N VAL A 4 4.42 2.44 -7.95
CA VAL A 4 5.13 1.96 -6.76
C VAL A 4 5.47 0.50 -7.00
N ARG A 5 6.71 0.12 -6.66
CA ARG A 5 7.20 -1.25 -6.80
C ARG A 5 7.87 -1.73 -5.54
N ASN A 6 7.66 -3.00 -5.21
CA ASN A 6 8.26 -3.71 -4.07
C ASN A 6 8.15 -2.92 -2.75
N LEU A 7 6.99 -2.30 -2.49
CA LEU A 7 6.80 -1.54 -1.26
C LEU A 7 6.76 -2.47 -0.05
N GLN A 8 7.71 -2.23 0.84
CA GLN A 8 7.86 -2.91 2.12
C GLN A 8 7.77 -1.89 3.26
N SER A 9 7.13 -2.26 4.36
CA SER A 9 7.01 -1.39 5.53
C SER A 9 6.73 -2.21 6.79
N ALA A 10 7.27 -1.76 7.91
CA ALA A 10 7.16 -2.40 9.22
C ALA A 10 7.01 -1.38 10.35
N TYR A 11 6.36 -1.79 11.43
CA TYR A 11 6.42 -1.10 12.72
C TYR A 11 7.19 -1.97 13.72
N GLY A 12 8.45 -1.60 13.97
CA GLY A 12 9.35 -2.42 14.77
C GLY A 12 9.58 -3.79 14.13
N ALA A 13 9.34 -4.86 14.90
CA ALA A 13 9.47 -6.24 14.42
C ALA A 13 8.28 -6.74 13.58
N SER A 14 7.21 -5.94 13.47
CA SER A 14 5.98 -6.35 12.77
C SER A 14 5.96 -5.80 11.35
N GLN A 15 6.19 -6.66 10.35
CA GLN A 15 6.01 -6.30 8.95
C GLN A 15 4.53 -6.08 8.63
N VAL A 16 4.23 -5.03 7.88
CA VAL A 16 2.86 -4.61 7.53
C VAL A 16 2.62 -4.66 6.02
N LEU A 17 3.59 -4.23 5.21
CA LEU A 17 3.52 -4.32 3.75
C LEU A 17 4.58 -5.28 3.24
N PHE A 18 4.18 -6.18 2.35
CA PHE A 18 5.02 -7.24 1.80
C PHE A 18 4.97 -7.13 0.29
N ASP A 19 6.08 -6.69 -0.32
CA ASP A 19 6.29 -6.64 -1.77
C ASP A 19 5.09 -6.08 -2.54
N VAL A 20 4.56 -4.94 -2.10
CA VAL A 20 3.36 -4.36 -2.70
C VAL A 20 3.73 -3.56 -3.96
N ASP A 21 3.12 -3.94 -5.08
CA ASP A 21 3.15 -3.18 -6.33
C ASP A 21 1.81 -2.44 -6.53
N LEU A 22 1.87 -1.17 -6.94
CA LEU A 22 0.69 -0.33 -7.19
C LEU A 22 0.93 0.58 -8.40
N ASP A 23 -0.02 0.62 -9.32
CA ASP A 23 -0.08 1.61 -10.39
C ASP A 23 -1.42 2.35 -10.33
N ILE A 24 -1.37 3.67 -10.49
CA ILE A 24 -2.55 4.52 -10.61
C ILE A 24 -2.34 5.45 -11.81
N GLY A 25 -3.23 5.33 -12.80
CA GLY A 25 -3.28 6.15 -13.99
C GLY A 25 -3.71 7.58 -13.70
N ASP A 26 -3.59 8.45 -14.71
CA ASP A 26 -4.06 9.83 -14.60
C ASP A 26 -5.59 9.89 -14.54
N GLY A 27 -6.13 10.63 -13.57
CA GLY A 27 -7.56 10.79 -13.36
C GLY A 27 -8.25 9.60 -12.68
N GLU A 28 -7.51 8.54 -12.32
CA GLU A 28 -8.07 7.39 -11.61
C GLU A 28 -8.30 7.69 -10.13
N VAL A 29 -9.44 7.21 -9.62
CA VAL A 29 -9.78 7.23 -8.20
C VAL A 29 -9.88 5.78 -7.73
N VAL A 30 -8.96 5.38 -6.85
CA VAL A 30 -8.88 4.02 -6.33
C VAL A 30 -9.14 3.99 -4.82
N THR A 31 -9.57 2.84 -4.32
CA THR A 31 -9.79 2.63 -2.89
C THR A 31 -9.12 1.35 -2.43
N LEU A 32 -8.61 1.34 -1.20
CA LEU A 32 -8.03 0.16 -0.57
C LEU A 32 -9.07 -0.49 0.35
N LEU A 33 -9.38 -1.77 0.12
CA LEU A 33 -10.33 -2.55 0.91
C LEU A 33 -9.62 -3.70 1.63
N GLY A 34 -10.18 -4.12 2.76
CA GLY A 34 -9.64 -5.23 3.55
C GLY A 34 -9.84 -5.04 5.04
N ARG A 35 -9.61 -6.12 5.81
CA ARG A 35 -9.75 -6.12 7.28
C ARG A 35 -8.79 -5.13 7.95
N ASN A 36 -9.04 -4.85 9.23
CA ASN A 36 -8.11 -4.08 10.06
C ASN A 36 -6.74 -4.77 10.12
N GLY A 37 -5.67 -3.97 10.10
CA GLY A 37 -4.28 -4.48 10.11
C GLY A 37 -3.70 -4.88 8.75
N MET A 38 -4.48 -4.89 7.66
CA MET A 38 -4.00 -5.30 6.32
C MET A 38 -3.21 -4.23 5.57
N GLY A 39 -2.55 -3.30 6.27
CA GLY A 39 -1.65 -2.31 5.65
C GLY A 39 -2.30 -1.13 4.92
N LYS A 40 -3.62 -1.06 4.76
CA LYS A 40 -4.30 0.02 4.01
C LYS A 40 -3.84 1.45 4.37
N THR A 41 -3.88 1.82 5.66
CA THR A 41 -3.43 3.14 6.11
C THR A 41 -1.92 3.33 5.93
N THR A 42 -1.16 2.25 6.11
CA THR A 42 0.30 2.23 5.92
C THR A 42 0.68 2.40 4.44
N THR A 43 -0.16 1.97 3.49
CA THR A 43 0.07 2.16 2.05
C THR A 43 -0.16 3.62 1.61
N VAL A 44 -1.03 4.37 2.30
CA VAL A 44 -1.41 5.75 1.91
C VAL A 44 -0.58 6.82 2.62
N ARG A 45 0.12 6.45 3.70
CA ARG A 45 0.93 7.37 4.50
C ARG A 45 2.40 7.34 4.07
#